data_AF-A0A8W8LYY1-F1
#
_entry.id   AF-A0A8W8LYY1-F1
#
_cell.length_a   1.000
_cell.length_b   1.000
_cell.length_c   1.000
_cell.angle_alpha   90.00
_cell.angle_beta   90.00
_cell.angle_gamma   90.00
#
_symmetry.space_group_name_H-M   'P 1'
#
loop_
_entity.id
_entity.type
_entity.pdbx_description
1 polymer ?
#
loop_
_entity_poly.entity_id
_entity_poly.type
_entity_poly.pdbx_seq_one_letter_code
_entity_poly.pdbx_strand_id
1 'polypeptide(L)'
;VKGHMLEKEYDTDPKVSLRKYAESILESTSDPIKMKPIMENEVSPMFQYLDNQRRRVLQQIEAELNLLDKRKEEKETREFIAKNCSSQKVRFERLRRRLTYFYKIELMKNSYKKLSEFELEETLYQGLFGEVCKVLPKVETDHHLEAVVVKNKHRIDGVNIMEHMRVEEAYRSKRFVYNMPCISMMLESSSEHHFFWPVLSLPKCSFRSFVKSKLINPEEKTQTLYTYIEPVISGLDFLHTKKLVHVDVSQDSVMVDQNDRVKLMHITYPQKLDLSLFPEASTELEQFVHFHWETMSASSQREYSFQHDMYGVGLMMWEIWTGQKAFQQVVTGLEPRTLLQFIRFLSMNKNSLRLGVEDGLGILAVNAWNDCIIKCQNLSINAADLLNTLAPCKNSTFDYSHAQAPLYSR
;
A
#
# COMPACT_ATOMS: atom_id res chain seq x y z
N VAL A 1 45.13 -22.47 -34.00
CA VAL A 1 44.88 -23.93 -34.04
C VAL A 1 43.39 -24.26 -34.06
N LYS A 2 42.53 -23.69 -33.20
CA LYS A 2 41.07 -24.00 -33.19
C LYS A 2 40.25 -23.51 -34.41
N GLY A 3 40.65 -22.42 -35.08
CA GLY A 3 39.88 -21.86 -36.21
C GLY A 3 39.85 -22.75 -37.46
N HIS A 4 40.98 -23.30 -37.88
CA HIS A 4 41.06 -24.17 -39.08
C HIS A 4 40.48 -25.57 -38.89
N MET A 5 40.25 -26.03 -37.65
CA MET A 5 39.55 -27.29 -37.38
C MET A 5 38.03 -27.19 -37.56
N LEU A 6 37.45 -25.99 -37.39
CA LEU A 6 36.00 -25.78 -37.46
C LEU A 6 35.46 -25.64 -38.89
N GLU A 7 36.27 -25.16 -39.84
CA GLU A 7 35.85 -25.02 -41.25
C GLU A 7 35.56 -26.38 -41.91
N LYS A 8 36.35 -27.42 -41.62
CA LYS A 8 36.13 -28.78 -42.18
C LYS A 8 34.94 -29.52 -41.54
N GLU A 9 34.64 -29.28 -40.27
CA GLU A 9 33.47 -29.88 -39.59
C GLU A 9 32.15 -29.14 -39.94
N TYR A 10 32.24 -27.86 -40.32
CA TYR A 10 31.06 -27.06 -40.70
C TYR A 10 30.41 -27.56 -42.00
N ASP A 11 31.21 -27.97 -42.99
CA ASP A 11 30.71 -28.50 -44.27
C ASP A 11 30.03 -29.87 -44.15
N THR A 12 30.20 -30.57 -43.02
CA THR A 12 29.63 -31.91 -42.78
C THR A 12 28.45 -31.89 -41.81
N ASP A 13 28.49 -31.07 -40.74
CA ASP A 13 27.35 -30.80 -39.87
C ASP A 13 27.40 -29.36 -39.30
N PRO A 14 26.70 -28.41 -39.94
CA PRO A 14 26.74 -26.99 -39.55
C PRO A 14 26.18 -26.74 -38.14
N LYS A 15 25.13 -27.48 -37.72
CA LYS A 15 24.47 -27.27 -36.44
C LYS A 15 25.37 -27.66 -35.27
N VAL A 16 26.02 -28.81 -35.38
CA VAL A 16 26.93 -29.31 -34.34
C VAL A 16 28.17 -28.41 -34.26
N SER A 17 28.69 -27.98 -35.41
CA SER A 17 29.85 -27.09 -35.47
C SER A 17 29.58 -25.71 -34.88
N LEU A 18 28.42 -25.10 -35.20
CA LEU A 18 27.98 -23.84 -34.59
C LEU A 18 27.77 -23.97 -33.09
N ARG A 19 27.20 -25.09 -32.63
CA ARG A 19 27.00 -25.36 -31.21
C ARG A 19 28.33 -25.47 -30.46
N LYS A 20 29.27 -26.26 -30.95
CA LYS A 20 30.62 -26.39 -30.37
C LYS A 20 31.36 -25.05 -30.35
N TYR A 21 31.20 -24.24 -31.40
CA TYR A 21 31.79 -22.91 -31.47
C TYR A 21 31.17 -21.97 -30.42
N ALA A 22 29.85 -21.94 -30.31
CA ALA A 22 29.13 -21.16 -29.30
C ALA A 22 29.49 -21.61 -27.87
N GLU A 23 29.52 -22.92 -27.61
CA GLU A 23 29.96 -23.50 -26.34
C GLU A 23 31.41 -23.10 -26.02
N SER A 24 32.33 -23.19 -26.99
CA SER A 24 33.72 -22.76 -26.79
C SER A 24 33.85 -21.25 -26.54
N ILE A 25 32.99 -20.41 -27.13
CA ILE A 25 32.94 -18.98 -26.83
C ILE A 25 32.40 -18.75 -25.43
N LEU A 26 31.30 -19.40 -25.05
CA LEU A 26 30.69 -19.26 -23.72
C LEU A 26 31.61 -19.76 -22.61
N GLU A 27 32.30 -20.88 -22.81
CA GLU A 27 33.35 -21.39 -21.91
C GLU A 27 34.53 -20.42 -21.81
N SER A 28 34.99 -19.87 -22.94
CA SER A 28 36.05 -18.86 -22.92
C SER A 28 35.60 -17.54 -22.28
N THR A 29 34.33 -17.18 -22.38
CA THR A 29 33.80 -15.92 -21.85
C THR A 29 33.48 -16.04 -20.36
N SER A 30 33.07 -17.22 -19.90
CA SER A 30 32.83 -17.52 -18.48
C SER A 30 34.11 -17.70 -17.65
N ASP A 31 35.29 -17.74 -18.30
CA ASP A 31 36.58 -17.69 -17.63
C ASP A 31 36.68 -16.43 -16.75
N PRO A 32 36.79 -16.55 -15.42
CA PRO A 32 36.85 -15.42 -14.49
C PRO A 32 37.97 -14.42 -14.82
N ILE A 33 39.06 -14.88 -15.43
CA ILE A 33 40.22 -14.05 -15.79
C ILE A 33 39.88 -13.12 -16.97
N LYS A 34 39.03 -13.57 -17.90
CA LYS A 34 38.63 -12.82 -19.10
C LYS A 34 37.35 -12.00 -18.89
N MET A 35 36.43 -12.51 -18.08
CA MET A 35 35.17 -11.85 -17.75
C MET A 35 35.40 -10.62 -16.86
N LYS A 36 36.29 -10.73 -15.88
CA LYS A 36 36.54 -9.67 -14.88
C LYS A 36 36.96 -8.33 -15.50
N PRO A 37 37.93 -8.25 -16.43
CA PRO A 37 38.30 -6.98 -17.08
C PRO A 37 37.14 -6.36 -17.87
N ILE A 38 36.31 -7.18 -18.53
CA ILE A 38 35.17 -6.69 -19.33
C ILE A 38 34.11 -6.12 -18.40
N MET A 39 33.76 -6.84 -17.33
CA MET A 39 32.82 -6.36 -16.31
C MET A 39 33.34 -5.11 -15.61
N GLU A 40 34.62 -5.07 -15.25
CA GLU A 40 35.25 -3.88 -14.68
C GLU A 40 35.16 -2.70 -15.65
N ASN A 41 35.35 -2.90 -16.95
CA ASN A 41 35.29 -1.82 -17.94
C ASN A 41 33.85 -1.32 -18.19
N GLU A 42 32.86 -2.22 -18.23
CA GLU A 42 31.44 -1.89 -18.42
C GLU A 42 30.84 -1.19 -17.19
N VAL A 43 31.23 -1.60 -15.98
CA VAL A 43 30.71 -1.01 -14.73
C VAL A 43 31.57 0.18 -14.26
N SER A 44 32.79 0.34 -14.79
CA SER A 44 33.72 1.43 -14.47
C SER A 44 33.10 2.82 -14.61
N PRO A 45 32.36 3.19 -15.68
CA PRO A 45 31.69 4.49 -15.76
C PRO A 45 30.71 4.74 -14.62
N MET A 46 30.01 3.69 -14.15
CA MET A 46 29.06 3.77 -13.05
C MET A 46 29.79 3.96 -11.71
N PHE A 47 30.89 3.23 -11.48
CA PHE A 47 31.76 3.45 -10.31
C PHE A 47 32.43 4.82 -10.33
N GLN A 48 32.89 5.28 -11.50
CA GLN A 48 33.47 6.61 -11.67
C GLN A 48 32.44 7.71 -11.39
N TYR A 49 31.20 7.55 -11.87
CA TYR A 49 30.12 8.47 -11.55
C TYR A 49 29.86 8.51 -10.03
N LEU A 50 29.72 7.35 -9.38
CA LEU A 50 29.49 7.25 -7.94
C LEU A 50 30.65 7.85 -7.13
N ASP A 51 31.90 7.59 -7.52
CA ASP A 51 33.07 8.15 -6.85
C ASP A 51 33.19 9.66 -7.12
N ASN A 52 32.76 10.15 -8.28
CA ASN A 52 32.66 11.57 -8.56
C ASN A 52 31.54 12.25 -7.71
N GLN A 53 30.38 11.59 -7.54
CA GLN A 53 29.35 12.07 -6.61
C GLN A 53 29.87 12.08 -5.17
N ARG A 54 30.57 11.01 -4.74
CA ARG A 54 31.19 10.93 -3.41
C ARG A 54 32.19 12.07 -3.19
N ARG A 55 33.09 12.30 -4.16
CA ARG A 55 34.08 13.41 -4.10
C ARG A 55 33.40 14.77 -4.04
N ARG A 56 32.36 15.00 -4.85
CA ARG A 56 31.58 16.25 -4.78
C ARG A 56 30.92 16.45 -3.43
N VAL A 57 30.34 15.41 -2.85
CA VAL A 57 29.76 15.47 -1.49
C VAL A 57 30.84 15.78 -0.45
N LEU A 58 32.00 15.12 -0.50
CA LEU A 58 33.10 15.38 0.43
C LEU A 58 33.67 16.79 0.29
N GLN A 59 33.91 17.27 -0.94
CA GLN A 59 34.35 18.64 -1.20
C GLN A 59 33.34 19.67 -0.71
N GLN A 60 32.05 19.35 -0.82
CA GLN A 60 30.98 20.21 -0.32
C GLN A 60 30.94 20.23 1.21
N ILE A 61 31.12 19.08 1.87
CA ILE A 61 31.27 18.99 3.33
C ILE A 61 32.49 19.81 3.79
N GLU A 62 33.63 19.67 3.12
CA GLU A 62 34.87 20.36 3.48
C GLU A 62 34.77 21.88 3.27
N ALA A 63 34.20 22.32 2.15
CA ALA A 63 33.92 23.74 1.90
C ALA A 63 32.97 24.32 2.96
N GLU A 64 32.00 23.54 3.43
CA GLU A 64 31.05 23.97 4.46
C GLU A 64 31.65 23.96 5.87
N LEU A 65 32.47 22.97 6.23
CA LEU A 65 33.24 22.98 7.47
C LEU A 65 34.19 24.19 7.51
N ASN A 66 34.85 24.49 6.39
CA ASN A 66 35.71 25.67 6.27
C ASN A 66 34.91 26.99 6.36
N LEU A 67 33.67 27.05 5.86
CA LEU A 67 32.78 28.21 6.04
C LEU A 67 32.32 28.35 7.50
N LEU A 68 32.06 27.24 8.20
CA LEU A 68 31.69 27.23 9.61
C LEU A 68 32.87 27.61 10.50
N ASP A 69 34.08 27.12 10.20
CA ASP A 69 35.28 27.43 10.97
C ASP A 69 35.76 28.87 10.73
N LYS A 70 35.65 29.40 9.50
CA LYS A 70 35.92 30.83 9.23
C LYS A 70 34.92 31.80 9.90
N ARG A 71 33.78 31.32 10.38
CA ARG A 71 32.71 32.16 10.95
C ARG A 71 32.47 31.94 12.45
N LYS A 72 33.23 31.05 13.09
CA LYS A 72 33.32 30.93 14.57
C LYS A 72 33.85 32.21 15.24
N GLU A 73 34.37 33.17 14.49
CA GLU A 73 34.82 34.48 14.99
C GLU A 73 33.69 35.52 15.08
N GLU A 74 32.55 35.29 14.42
CA GLU A 74 31.40 36.19 14.50
C GLU A 74 30.30 35.59 15.39
N LYS A 75 29.81 36.39 16.35
CA LYS A 75 28.87 35.99 17.40
C LYS A 75 27.46 35.78 16.80
N GLU A 76 27.27 34.74 16.00
CA GLU A 76 26.01 34.49 15.29
C GLU A 76 24.96 33.78 16.18
N THR A 77 23.72 34.27 16.12
CA THR A 77 22.57 33.83 16.93
C THR A 77 22.01 32.47 16.48
N ARG A 78 21.41 31.71 17.41
CA ARG A 78 20.79 30.38 17.17
C ARG A 78 19.84 30.34 15.96
N GLU A 79 19.14 31.43 15.67
CA GLU A 79 18.21 31.54 14.54
C GLU A 79 18.90 31.47 13.18
N PHE A 80 20.12 31.98 13.06
CA PHE A 80 20.90 31.93 11.80
C PHE A 80 21.42 30.53 11.51
N ILE A 81 21.96 29.84 12.53
CA ILE A 81 22.38 28.44 12.44
C ILE A 81 21.18 27.55 12.08
N ALA A 82 20.04 27.75 12.73
CA ALA A 82 18.82 27.01 12.42
C ALA A 82 18.36 27.22 10.96
N LYS A 83 18.44 28.44 10.44
CA LYS A 83 18.07 28.78 9.05
C LYS A 83 19.03 28.21 8.00
N ASN A 84 20.34 28.22 8.26
CA ASN A 84 21.32 27.73 7.30
C ASN A 84 21.45 26.20 7.32
N CYS A 85 21.51 25.57 8.49
CA CYS A 85 21.53 24.10 8.59
C CYS A 85 20.23 23.48 8.06
N SER A 86 19.07 24.13 8.22
CA SER A 86 17.83 23.68 7.59
C SER A 86 17.89 23.77 6.05
N SER A 87 18.48 24.83 5.50
CA SER A 87 18.68 24.97 4.05
C SER A 87 19.60 23.88 3.46
N GLN A 88 20.66 23.50 4.18
CA GLN A 88 21.58 22.43 3.78
C GLN A 88 20.92 21.06 3.85
N LYS A 89 20.17 20.79 4.93
CA LYS A 89 19.38 19.57 5.06
C LYS A 89 18.42 19.40 3.89
N VAL A 90 17.75 20.47 3.46
CA VAL A 90 16.86 20.44 2.29
C VAL A 90 17.63 20.13 0.99
N ARG A 91 18.82 20.71 0.79
CA ARG A 91 19.66 20.40 -0.39
C ARG A 91 20.12 18.95 -0.41
N PHE A 92 20.56 18.41 0.73
CA PHE A 92 20.98 17.02 0.85
C PHE A 92 19.81 16.05 0.60
N GLU A 93 18.63 16.32 1.17
CA GLU A 93 17.43 15.52 0.92
C GLU A 93 17.03 15.56 -0.56
N ARG A 94 17.16 16.70 -1.24
CA ARG A 94 16.92 16.81 -2.68
C ARG A 94 17.91 15.97 -3.50
N LEU A 95 19.19 16.00 -3.15
CA LEU A 95 20.21 15.16 -3.79
C LEU A 95 19.91 13.68 -3.56
N ARG A 96 19.62 13.29 -2.31
CA ARG A 96 19.25 11.92 -1.94
C ARG A 96 18.06 11.41 -2.74
N ARG A 97 16.99 12.22 -2.86
CA ARG A 97 15.82 11.88 -3.67
C ARG A 97 16.20 11.64 -5.14
N ARG A 98 16.97 12.55 -5.74
CA ARG A 98 17.44 12.39 -7.14
C ARG A 98 18.29 11.14 -7.35
N LEU A 99 19.22 10.85 -6.44
CA LEU A 99 20.06 9.65 -6.50
C LEU A 99 19.23 8.38 -6.34
N THR A 100 18.26 8.39 -5.42
CA THR A 100 17.36 7.25 -5.19
C THR A 100 16.49 6.99 -6.41
N TYR A 101 15.94 8.05 -7.02
CA TYR A 101 15.18 7.95 -8.25
C TYR A 101 16.01 7.34 -9.38
N PHE A 102 17.22 7.88 -9.63
CA PHE A 102 18.12 7.36 -10.65
C PHE A 102 18.47 5.88 -10.40
N TYR A 103 18.83 5.53 -9.16
CA TYR A 103 19.13 4.15 -8.80
C TYR A 103 17.94 3.21 -9.06
N LYS A 104 16.73 3.61 -8.66
CA LYS A 104 15.55 2.74 -8.76
C LYS A 104 15.02 2.60 -10.19
N ILE A 105 14.91 3.73 -10.89
CA ILE A 105 14.23 3.79 -12.17
C ILE A 105 15.18 3.45 -13.32
N GLU A 106 16.44 3.87 -13.26
CA GLU A 106 17.42 3.65 -14.32
C GLU A 106 18.26 2.40 -14.07
N LEU A 107 18.89 2.28 -12.89
CA LEU A 107 19.83 1.19 -12.61
C LEU A 107 19.14 -0.13 -12.29
N MET A 108 18.07 -0.08 -11.49
CA MET A 108 17.35 -1.26 -11.03
C MET A 108 16.18 -1.65 -11.93
N LYS A 109 15.99 -0.98 -13.08
CA LYS A 109 14.85 -1.21 -14.00
C LYS A 109 14.61 -2.67 -14.33
N ASN A 110 15.68 -3.42 -14.58
CA ASN A 110 15.62 -4.83 -14.98
C ASN A 110 15.35 -5.79 -13.81
N SER A 111 15.42 -5.32 -12.57
CA SER A 111 15.03 -6.10 -11.39
C SER A 111 13.52 -6.11 -11.14
N TYR A 112 12.80 -5.21 -11.81
CA TYR A 112 11.35 -5.07 -11.69
C TYR A 112 10.65 -5.79 -12.84
N LYS A 113 9.47 -6.32 -12.53
CA LYS A 113 8.57 -6.87 -13.54
C LYS A 113 7.96 -5.76 -14.37
N LYS A 114 7.64 -6.03 -15.64
CA LYS A 114 6.88 -5.12 -16.51
C LYS A 114 5.45 -5.59 -16.65
N LEU A 115 4.50 -4.67 -16.83
CA LEU A 115 3.10 -5.07 -17.06
C LEU A 115 2.95 -5.89 -18.35
N SER A 116 3.79 -5.62 -19.35
CA SER A 116 3.77 -6.35 -20.63
C SER A 116 4.06 -7.85 -20.50
N GLU A 117 4.67 -8.31 -19.41
CA GLU A 117 4.91 -9.73 -19.09
C GLU A 117 3.64 -10.46 -18.65
N PHE A 118 2.55 -9.72 -18.37
CA PHE A 118 1.30 -10.26 -17.86
C PHE A 118 0.13 -9.95 -18.79
N GLU A 119 -0.86 -10.82 -18.77
CA GLU A 119 -2.19 -10.62 -19.31
C GLU A 119 -3.13 -10.17 -18.20
N LEU A 120 -3.93 -9.14 -18.49
CA LEU A 120 -4.91 -8.57 -17.58
C LEU A 120 -6.23 -9.33 -17.78
N GLU A 121 -6.72 -9.96 -16.72
CA GLU A 121 -7.92 -10.80 -16.79
C GLU A 121 -9.17 -10.03 -16.33
N GLU A 122 -9.22 -9.67 -15.04
CA GLU A 122 -10.36 -8.97 -14.44
C GLU A 122 -9.94 -7.95 -13.39
N THR A 123 -10.78 -6.94 -13.17
CA THR A 123 -10.62 -5.98 -12.07
C THR A 123 -11.42 -6.47 -10.86
N LEU A 124 -10.71 -6.90 -9.82
CA LEU A 124 -11.30 -7.41 -8.58
C LEU A 124 -11.84 -6.27 -7.70
N TYR A 125 -11.20 -5.11 -7.77
CA TYR A 125 -11.57 -3.95 -6.98
C TYR A 125 -11.16 -2.66 -7.69
N GLN A 126 -12.01 -1.64 -7.64
CA GLN A 126 -11.76 -0.32 -8.16
C GLN A 126 -12.08 0.71 -7.08
N GLY A 127 -11.05 1.42 -6.62
CA GLY A 127 -11.16 2.48 -5.63
C GLY A 127 -10.67 3.82 -6.16
N LEU A 128 -10.63 4.81 -5.26
CA LEU A 128 -10.21 6.17 -5.63
C LEU A 128 -8.73 6.20 -6.06
N PHE A 129 -7.87 5.58 -5.25
CA PHE A 129 -6.41 5.65 -5.36
C PHE A 129 -5.77 4.57 -6.21
N GLY A 130 -6.54 3.56 -6.60
CA GLY A 130 -6.03 2.47 -7.41
C GLY A 130 -7.07 1.42 -7.72
N GLU A 131 -6.65 0.50 -8.58
CA GLU A 131 -7.40 -0.68 -8.95
C GLU A 131 -6.59 -1.93 -8.61
N VAL A 132 -7.29 -3.01 -8.28
CA VAL A 132 -6.70 -4.33 -8.09
C VAL A 132 -7.12 -5.17 -9.27
N CYS A 133 -6.15 -5.59 -10.07
CA CYS A 133 -6.40 -6.42 -11.24
C CYS A 133 -5.80 -7.81 -11.05
N LYS A 134 -6.56 -8.84 -11.38
CA LYS A 134 -6.05 -10.20 -11.56
C LYS A 134 -5.21 -10.25 -12.83
N VAL A 135 -4.05 -10.87 -12.72
CA VAL A 135 -3.09 -10.99 -13.81
C VAL A 135 -2.58 -12.42 -13.95
N LEU A 136 -2.32 -12.80 -15.20
CA LEU A 136 -1.76 -14.10 -15.58
C LEU A 136 -0.41 -13.88 -16.29
N PRO A 137 0.64 -14.65 -15.96
CA PRO A 137 1.90 -14.55 -16.67
C PRO A 137 1.74 -15.04 -18.13
N LYS A 138 2.23 -14.27 -19.11
CA LYS A 138 2.13 -14.63 -20.54
C LYS A 138 3.02 -15.80 -20.96
N VAL A 139 4.10 -16.03 -20.23
CA VAL A 139 5.02 -17.14 -20.49
C VAL A 139 4.71 -18.22 -19.47
N GLU A 140 4.43 -19.44 -19.94
CA GLU A 140 4.38 -20.64 -19.11
C GLU A 140 5.75 -20.86 -18.46
N THR A 141 5.95 -20.28 -17.29
CA THR A 141 6.96 -20.75 -16.35
C THR A 141 6.33 -21.89 -15.55
N ASP A 142 7.14 -22.84 -15.06
CA ASP A 142 6.74 -24.04 -14.29
C ASP A 142 5.82 -23.79 -13.07
N HIS A 143 5.55 -22.52 -12.76
CA HIS A 143 4.61 -22.08 -11.75
C HIS A 143 3.62 -21.10 -12.38
N HIS A 144 2.42 -21.59 -12.74
CA HIS A 144 1.23 -20.79 -13.05
C HIS A 144 0.81 -19.95 -11.82
N LEU A 145 1.59 -18.93 -11.49
CA LEU A 145 1.31 -18.05 -10.37
C LEU A 145 0.32 -16.98 -10.84
N GLU A 146 -0.97 -17.29 -10.70
CA GLU A 146 -2.01 -16.27 -10.69
C GLU A 146 -1.70 -15.27 -9.57
N ALA A 147 -1.77 -13.98 -9.91
CA ALA A 147 -1.42 -12.91 -9.00
C ALA A 147 -2.37 -11.73 -9.19
N VAL A 148 -2.24 -10.75 -8.30
CA VAL A 148 -2.95 -9.48 -8.42
C VAL A 148 -1.95 -8.34 -8.44
N VAL A 149 -2.20 -7.34 -9.29
CA VAL A 149 -1.44 -6.09 -9.31
C VAL A 149 -2.29 -5.01 -8.68
N VAL A 150 -1.75 -4.33 -7.66
CA VAL A 150 -2.39 -3.16 -7.07
C VAL A 150 -1.89 -1.91 -7.80
N LYS A 151 -2.63 -1.49 -8.82
CA LYS A 151 -2.27 -0.35 -9.65
C LYS A 151 -2.67 0.95 -8.96
N ASN A 152 -1.74 1.50 -8.20
CA ASN A 152 -1.87 2.84 -7.64
C ASN A 152 -1.75 3.90 -8.75
N LYS A 153 -2.65 4.88 -8.78
CA LYS A 153 -2.71 5.97 -9.78
C LYS A 153 -1.64 7.06 -9.58
N HIS A 154 -0.88 7.00 -8.49
CA HIS A 154 0.17 7.97 -8.18
C HIS A 154 1.46 7.69 -8.96
N ARG A 155 1.81 8.65 -9.83
CA ARG A 155 3.10 8.65 -10.53
C ARG A 155 4.26 8.89 -9.57
N ILE A 156 5.40 8.33 -9.90
CA ILE A 156 6.66 8.55 -9.18
C ILE A 156 7.43 9.66 -9.85
N ASP A 157 8.01 10.53 -9.04
CA ASP A 157 8.94 11.56 -9.47
C ASP A 157 10.08 11.75 -8.44
N GLY A 158 11.00 12.65 -8.75
CA GLY A 158 12.11 12.99 -7.85
C GLY A 158 11.67 13.69 -6.55
N VAL A 159 10.40 14.02 -6.38
CA VAL A 159 9.85 14.57 -5.14
C VAL A 159 9.34 13.43 -4.26
N ASN A 160 8.50 12.53 -4.74
CA ASN A 160 7.83 11.52 -3.90
C ASN A 160 8.54 10.15 -3.83
N ILE A 161 9.69 9.98 -4.50
CA ILE A 161 10.40 8.69 -4.56
C ILE A 161 10.67 8.08 -3.17
N MET A 162 11.02 8.89 -2.17
CA MET A 162 11.35 8.36 -0.84
C MET A 162 10.13 7.77 -0.13
N GLU A 163 8.97 8.37 -0.35
CA GLU A 163 7.69 7.89 0.16
C GLU A 163 7.29 6.58 -0.53
N HIS A 164 7.45 6.48 -1.85
CA HIS A 164 7.30 5.21 -2.58
C HIS A 164 8.26 4.12 -2.09
N MET A 165 9.50 4.48 -1.73
CA MET A 165 10.47 3.52 -1.19
C MET A 165 10.04 2.95 0.16
N ARG A 166 9.39 3.77 1.02
CA ARG A 166 8.83 3.28 2.29
C ARG A 166 7.68 2.30 2.06
N VAL A 167 6.83 2.57 1.06
CA VAL A 167 5.74 1.67 0.67
C VAL A 167 6.30 0.35 0.14
N GLU A 168 7.29 0.40 -0.74
CA GLU A 168 8.00 -0.79 -1.27
C GLU A 168 8.64 -1.61 -0.14
N GLU A 169 9.30 -0.95 0.82
CA GLU A 169 9.89 -1.60 1.99
C GLU A 169 8.82 -2.28 2.86
N ALA A 170 7.66 -1.64 3.06
CA ALA A 170 6.56 -2.22 3.81
C ALA A 170 6.01 -3.49 3.16
N TYR A 171 5.81 -3.51 1.84
CA TYR A 171 5.40 -4.72 1.12
C TYR A 171 6.42 -5.86 1.21
N ARG A 172 7.72 -5.55 1.24
CA ARG A 172 8.79 -6.57 1.36
C ARG A 172 9.06 -7.03 2.79
N SER A 173 8.49 -6.35 3.79
CA SER A 173 8.71 -6.68 5.19
C SER A 173 8.04 -8.00 5.54
N LYS A 174 8.83 -9.06 5.80
CA LYS A 174 8.34 -10.34 6.32
C LYS A 174 7.64 -10.25 7.68
N ARG A 175 7.85 -9.14 8.41
CA ARG A 175 7.15 -8.87 9.68
C ARG A 175 5.69 -8.49 9.47
N PHE A 176 5.29 -8.18 8.24
CA PHE A 176 3.96 -7.67 7.95
C PHE A 176 2.99 -8.78 7.56
N VAL A 177 2.67 -9.64 8.53
CA VAL A 177 1.86 -10.86 8.31
C VAL A 177 0.41 -10.56 7.92
N TYR A 178 -0.09 -9.36 8.25
CA TYR A 178 -1.48 -8.94 8.00
C TYR A 178 -1.73 -8.44 6.58
N ASN A 179 -0.70 -8.36 5.73
CA ASN A 179 -0.86 -7.95 4.34
C ASN A 179 -0.83 -9.13 3.40
N MET A 180 -1.47 -8.94 2.24
CA MET A 180 -1.36 -9.91 1.17
C MET A 180 0.11 -10.07 0.77
N PRO A 181 0.63 -11.31 0.70
CA PRO A 181 2.04 -11.54 0.43
C PRO A 181 2.48 -10.90 -0.88
N CYS A 182 3.53 -10.08 -0.81
CA CYS A 182 4.15 -9.49 -1.99
C CYS A 182 5.07 -10.51 -2.65
N ILE A 183 4.76 -10.84 -3.90
CA ILE A 183 5.55 -11.75 -4.75
C ILE A 183 6.68 -10.97 -5.42
N SER A 184 6.36 -9.79 -5.95
CA SER A 184 7.31 -8.96 -6.69
C SER A 184 6.86 -7.51 -6.72
N MET A 185 7.73 -6.64 -7.24
CA MET A 185 7.41 -5.26 -7.60
C MET A 185 7.44 -5.10 -9.11
N MET A 186 6.49 -4.34 -9.64
CA MET A 186 6.37 -3.98 -11.04
C MET A 186 6.72 -2.50 -11.22
N LEU A 187 7.49 -2.21 -12.26
CA LEU A 187 7.82 -0.84 -12.66
C LEU A 187 7.29 -0.63 -14.08
N GLU A 188 6.24 0.17 -14.18
CA GLU A 188 5.75 0.65 -15.48
C GLU A 188 6.38 2.01 -15.76
N SER A 189 6.92 2.19 -16.97
CA SER A 189 7.65 3.40 -17.34
C SER A 189 7.27 3.84 -18.74
N SER A 190 6.65 5.01 -18.85
CA SER A 190 6.50 5.75 -20.11
C SER A 190 7.59 6.82 -20.23
N SER A 191 7.62 7.54 -21.35
CA SER A 191 8.56 8.66 -21.57
C SER A 191 8.44 9.79 -20.54
N GLU A 192 7.28 9.91 -19.87
CA GLU A 192 6.99 11.01 -18.95
C GLU A 192 6.57 10.57 -17.54
N HIS A 193 6.14 9.31 -17.36
CA HIS A 193 5.56 8.83 -16.10
C HIS A 193 6.07 7.44 -15.72
N HIS A 194 6.42 7.30 -14.44
CA HIS A 194 6.80 6.01 -13.86
C HIS A 194 5.80 5.62 -12.77
N PHE A 195 5.45 4.35 -12.68
CA PHE A 195 4.55 3.80 -11.67
C PHE A 195 5.15 2.55 -11.02
N PHE A 196 5.05 2.45 -9.70
CA PHE A 196 5.46 1.28 -8.93
C PHE A 196 4.22 0.59 -8.41
N TRP A 197 4.04 -0.67 -8.81
CA TRP A 197 2.90 -1.47 -8.38
C TRP A 197 3.39 -2.76 -7.72
N PRO A 198 2.88 -3.12 -6.55
CA PRO A 198 3.16 -4.42 -5.96
C PRO A 198 2.38 -5.50 -6.72
N VAL A 199 3.03 -6.65 -6.90
CA VAL A 199 2.42 -7.89 -7.38
C VAL A 199 2.22 -8.78 -6.16
N LEU A 200 0.97 -9.03 -5.79
CA LEU A 200 0.60 -9.79 -4.59
C LEU A 200 0.03 -11.16 -4.96
N SER A 201 0.02 -12.09 -4.01
CA SER A 201 -0.68 -13.36 -4.16
C SER A 201 -2.17 -13.17 -4.43
N LEU A 202 -2.77 -14.08 -5.20
CA LEU A 202 -4.19 -14.04 -5.50
C LEU A 202 -5.04 -14.23 -4.22
N PRO A 203 -5.90 -13.26 -3.85
CA PRO A 203 -6.85 -13.44 -2.77
C PRO A 203 -7.95 -14.44 -3.17
N LYS A 204 -8.58 -15.06 -2.17
CA LYS A 204 -9.73 -15.95 -2.35
C LYS A 204 -11.00 -15.15 -2.68
N CYS A 205 -11.26 -14.08 -1.94
CA CYS A 205 -12.40 -13.18 -2.15
C CYS A 205 -12.23 -11.88 -1.35
N SER A 206 -13.13 -10.92 -1.56
CA SER A 206 -13.24 -9.73 -0.69
C SER A 206 -13.76 -10.09 0.69
N PHE A 207 -13.41 -9.28 1.68
CA PHE A 207 -13.88 -9.45 3.05
C PHE A 207 -15.41 -9.37 3.15
N ARG A 208 -16.05 -8.53 2.33
CA ARG A 208 -17.51 -8.46 2.23
C ARG A 208 -18.13 -9.80 1.82
N SER A 209 -17.62 -10.41 0.76
CA SER A 209 -18.10 -11.70 0.26
C SER A 209 -17.86 -12.81 1.27
N PHE A 210 -16.71 -12.78 1.95
CA PHE A 210 -16.39 -13.70 3.03
C PHE A 210 -17.40 -13.61 4.18
N VAL A 211 -17.63 -12.43 4.75
CA VAL A 211 -18.56 -12.23 5.87
C VAL A 211 -19.98 -12.64 5.48
N LYS A 212 -20.45 -12.27 4.28
CA LYS A 212 -21.78 -12.67 3.77
C LYS A 212 -21.95 -14.19 3.63
N SER A 213 -20.87 -14.91 3.35
CA SER A 213 -20.91 -16.37 3.16
C SER A 213 -20.94 -17.17 4.47
N LYS A 214 -20.61 -16.55 5.61
CA LYS A 214 -20.49 -17.23 6.90
C LYS A 214 -21.78 -17.06 7.71
N LEU A 215 -22.29 -18.16 8.23
CA LEU A 215 -23.34 -18.15 9.26
C LEU A 215 -22.67 -17.90 10.61
N ILE A 216 -23.04 -16.81 11.27
CA ILE A 216 -22.51 -16.45 12.58
C ILE A 216 -23.50 -16.93 13.63
N ASN A 217 -23.06 -17.82 14.52
CA ASN A 217 -23.84 -18.21 15.69
C ASN A 217 -24.06 -16.97 16.57
N PRO A 218 -25.32 -16.61 16.92
CA PRO A 218 -25.59 -15.50 17.83
C PRO A 218 -24.74 -15.55 19.10
N GLU A 219 -24.63 -16.72 19.75
CA GLU A 219 -23.90 -16.91 21.01
C GLU A 219 -22.40 -16.54 20.95
N GLU A 220 -21.81 -16.72 19.76
CA GLU A 220 -20.39 -16.46 19.49
C GLU A 220 -20.20 -15.24 18.58
N LYS A 221 -21.23 -14.44 18.35
CA LYS A 221 -21.21 -13.34 17.37
C LYS A 221 -20.07 -12.38 17.65
N THR A 222 -19.96 -11.91 18.89
CA THR A 222 -18.92 -10.93 19.26
C THR A 222 -17.50 -11.49 19.11
N GLN A 223 -17.30 -12.74 19.50
CA GLN A 223 -16.03 -13.45 19.34
C GLN A 223 -15.65 -13.59 17.87
N THR A 224 -16.59 -14.06 17.06
CA THR A 224 -16.41 -14.28 15.63
C THR A 224 -16.08 -12.98 14.92
N LEU A 225 -16.85 -11.91 15.19
CA LEU A 225 -16.60 -10.60 14.60
C LEU A 225 -15.26 -10.00 15.04
N TYR A 226 -14.85 -10.23 16.29
CA TYR A 226 -13.52 -9.86 16.76
C TYR A 226 -12.42 -10.56 15.95
N THR A 227 -12.53 -11.87 15.71
CA THR A 227 -11.54 -12.61 14.90
C THR A 227 -11.43 -12.12 13.47
N TYR A 228 -12.50 -11.52 12.93
CA TYR A 228 -12.50 -10.96 11.58
C TYR A 228 -11.87 -9.57 11.53
N ILE A 229 -12.14 -8.71 12.52
CA ILE A 229 -11.67 -7.32 12.51
C ILE A 229 -10.25 -7.15 13.09
N GLU A 230 -9.82 -8.02 14.01
CA GLU A 230 -8.50 -7.93 14.64
C GLU A 230 -7.35 -7.89 13.61
N PRO A 231 -7.33 -8.74 12.56
CA PRO A 231 -6.27 -8.68 11.55
C PRO A 231 -6.22 -7.35 10.78
N VAL A 232 -7.37 -6.72 10.57
CA VAL A 232 -7.47 -5.40 9.92
C VAL A 232 -6.85 -4.35 10.82
N ILE A 233 -7.25 -4.31 12.10
CA ILE A 233 -6.77 -3.31 13.06
C ILE A 233 -5.27 -3.48 13.33
N SER A 234 -4.80 -4.71 13.56
CA SER A 234 -3.39 -5.02 13.76
C SER A 234 -2.54 -4.72 12.52
N GLY A 235 -3.09 -4.94 11.32
CA GLY A 235 -2.45 -4.53 10.07
C GLY A 235 -2.29 -3.01 9.95
N LEU A 236 -3.34 -2.26 10.30
CA LEU A 236 -3.32 -0.80 10.31
C LEU A 236 -2.37 -0.24 11.38
N ASP A 237 -2.34 -0.81 12.58
CA ASP A 237 -1.39 -0.40 13.63
C ASP A 237 0.05 -0.46 13.12
N PHE A 238 0.41 -1.57 12.45
CA PHE A 238 1.71 -1.71 11.81
C PHE A 238 1.97 -0.62 10.76
N LEU A 239 1.02 -0.36 9.85
CA LEU A 239 1.16 0.72 8.86
C LEU A 239 1.38 2.08 9.52
N HIS A 240 0.59 2.38 10.54
CA HIS A 240 0.59 3.67 11.23
C HIS A 240 1.93 3.89 11.94
N THR A 241 2.53 2.85 12.54
CA THR A 241 3.90 2.95 13.11
C THR A 241 4.97 3.26 12.05
N LYS A 242 4.73 2.88 10.79
CA LYS A 242 5.62 3.17 9.65
C LYS A 242 5.30 4.49 8.95
N LYS A 243 4.35 5.28 9.47
CA LYS A 243 3.84 6.50 8.84
C LYS A 243 3.26 6.24 7.44
N LEU A 244 2.63 5.08 7.28
CA LEU A 244 1.89 4.66 6.11
C LEU A 244 0.40 4.56 6.48
N VAL A 245 -0.44 4.53 5.46
CA VAL A 245 -1.91 4.47 5.57
C VAL A 245 -2.47 3.52 4.52
N HIS A 246 -3.70 3.06 4.74
CA HIS A 246 -4.41 2.24 3.75
C HIS A 246 -5.20 3.11 2.76
N VAL A 247 -5.75 4.22 3.23
CA VAL A 247 -6.56 5.25 2.54
C VAL A 247 -7.96 4.82 2.17
N ASP A 248 -8.15 3.55 1.82
CA ASP A 248 -9.43 3.03 1.35
C ASP A 248 -9.89 1.87 2.23
N VAL A 249 -10.28 2.11 3.48
CA VAL A 249 -10.59 1.04 4.44
C VAL A 249 -12.08 0.70 4.38
N SER A 250 -12.43 -0.40 3.70
CA SER A 250 -13.80 -0.93 3.62
C SER A 250 -13.80 -2.47 3.49
N GLN A 251 -14.96 -3.10 3.62
CA GLN A 251 -15.05 -4.56 3.40
C GLN A 251 -14.76 -4.97 1.93
N ASP A 252 -14.78 -4.01 1.01
CA ASP A 252 -14.59 -4.25 -0.42
C ASP A 252 -13.10 -4.16 -0.82
N SER A 253 -12.30 -3.36 -0.09
CA SER A 253 -10.86 -3.21 -0.31
C SER A 253 -9.98 -4.15 0.55
N VAL A 254 -10.54 -4.68 1.64
CA VAL A 254 -9.92 -5.73 2.46
C VAL A 254 -10.24 -7.09 1.87
N MET A 255 -9.27 -7.99 1.89
CA MET A 255 -9.32 -9.25 1.16
C MET A 255 -9.11 -10.44 2.09
N VAL A 256 -9.45 -11.63 1.63
CA VAL A 256 -9.25 -12.88 2.36
C VAL A 256 -8.35 -13.79 1.56
N ASP A 257 -7.32 -14.35 2.18
CA ASP A 257 -6.40 -15.28 1.53
C ASP A 257 -6.99 -16.70 1.41
N GLN A 258 -6.26 -17.60 0.76
CA GLN A 258 -6.68 -18.99 0.55
C GLN A 258 -6.87 -19.79 1.85
N ASN A 259 -6.38 -19.30 2.98
CA ASN A 259 -6.50 -19.92 4.30
C ASN A 259 -7.56 -19.24 5.17
N ASP A 260 -8.52 -18.53 4.57
CA ASP A 260 -9.57 -17.77 5.27
C ASP A 260 -9.02 -16.71 6.24
N ARG A 261 -7.82 -16.17 5.98
CA ARG A 261 -7.24 -15.08 6.79
C ARG A 261 -7.51 -13.73 6.13
N VAL A 262 -7.99 -12.78 6.93
CA VAL A 262 -8.21 -11.39 6.51
C VAL A 262 -6.87 -10.68 6.30
N LYS A 263 -6.73 -9.97 5.18
CA LYS A 263 -5.49 -9.31 4.72
C LYS A 263 -5.76 -7.94 4.11
N LEU A 264 -4.84 -7.00 4.36
CA LEU A 264 -4.82 -5.71 3.67
C LEU A 264 -4.10 -5.82 2.32
N MET A 265 -4.53 -5.01 1.34
CA MET A 265 -3.94 -4.96 0.01
C MET A 265 -3.47 -3.59 -0.44
N HIS A 266 -4.03 -2.51 0.12
CA HIS A 266 -3.67 -1.15 -0.25
C HIS A 266 -2.76 -0.53 0.81
N ILE A 267 -1.46 -0.45 0.52
CA ILE A 267 -0.51 0.35 1.31
C ILE A 267 -0.12 1.58 0.50
N THR A 268 -0.19 2.75 1.13
CA THR A 268 0.34 4.00 0.57
C THR A 268 0.86 4.92 1.66
N TYR A 269 1.38 6.08 1.26
CA TYR A 269 1.78 7.15 2.17
C TYR A 269 0.67 8.21 2.30
N PRO A 270 0.58 8.90 3.45
CA PRO A 270 -0.28 10.06 3.66
C PRO A 270 -0.14 11.10 2.55
N GLN A 271 -1.25 11.58 2.02
CA GLN A 271 -1.25 12.66 1.02
C GLN A 271 -2.60 13.36 0.99
N LYS A 272 -2.64 14.54 0.34
CA LYS A 272 -3.90 15.26 0.11
C LYS A 272 -4.72 14.55 -0.95
N LEU A 273 -6.03 14.49 -0.73
CA LEU A 273 -6.95 13.96 -1.71
C LEU A 273 -7.20 15.03 -2.78
N ASP A 274 -6.97 14.65 -4.03
CA ASP A 274 -7.35 15.49 -5.15
C ASP A 274 -8.86 15.35 -5.36
N LEU A 275 -9.58 16.46 -5.17
CA LEU A 275 -11.04 16.48 -5.27
C LEU A 275 -11.53 16.19 -6.70
N SER A 276 -10.67 16.37 -7.71
CA SER A 276 -10.99 15.99 -9.09
C SER A 276 -11.12 14.47 -9.29
N LEU A 277 -10.66 13.66 -8.33
CA LEU A 277 -10.82 12.22 -8.36
C LEU A 277 -12.24 11.76 -7.99
N PHE A 278 -13.04 12.63 -7.36
CA PHE A 278 -14.41 12.31 -6.98
C PHE A 278 -15.37 12.62 -8.13
N PRO A 279 -16.36 11.74 -8.39
CA PRO A 279 -17.36 11.97 -9.41
C PRO A 279 -18.27 13.15 -9.05
N GLU A 280 -18.80 13.82 -10.07
CA GLU A 280 -19.71 14.95 -9.89
C GLU A 280 -21.13 14.49 -9.49
N ALA A 281 -21.51 13.25 -9.84
CA ALA A 281 -22.85 12.68 -9.63
C ALA A 281 -22.96 11.85 -8.33
N SER A 282 -24.14 11.90 -7.70
CA SER A 282 -24.44 11.32 -6.39
C SER A 282 -24.36 9.79 -6.31
N THR A 283 -24.87 9.10 -7.33
CA THR A 283 -24.95 7.63 -7.36
C THR A 283 -23.58 6.95 -7.39
N GLU A 284 -22.55 7.67 -7.82
CA GLU A 284 -21.17 7.18 -7.79
C GLU A 284 -20.44 7.58 -6.50
N LEU A 285 -21.02 8.48 -5.69
CA LEU A 285 -20.42 8.92 -4.43
C LEU A 285 -20.64 7.93 -3.28
N GLU A 286 -21.62 7.03 -3.40
CA GLU A 286 -21.96 6.05 -2.35
C GLU A 286 -20.77 5.16 -1.97
N GLN A 287 -19.89 4.86 -2.93
CA GLN A 287 -18.69 4.05 -2.68
C GLN A 287 -17.66 4.76 -1.79
N PHE A 288 -17.79 6.08 -1.58
CA PHE A 288 -16.88 6.87 -0.76
C PHE A 288 -17.40 7.14 0.66
N VAL A 289 -18.47 6.46 1.12
CA VAL A 289 -18.96 6.62 2.50
C VAL A 289 -17.91 6.29 3.55
N HIS A 290 -16.93 5.44 3.23
CA HIS A 290 -15.79 5.11 4.10
C HIS A 290 -14.69 6.18 4.14
N PHE A 291 -14.82 7.27 3.38
CA PHE A 291 -13.97 8.45 3.50
C PHE A 291 -14.58 9.43 4.49
N HIS A 292 -13.79 9.86 5.46
CA HIS A 292 -14.26 10.88 6.40
C HIS A 292 -14.48 12.20 5.66
N TRP A 293 -15.62 12.86 5.91
CA TRP A 293 -16.04 14.07 5.20
C TRP A 293 -14.97 15.17 5.14
N GLU A 294 -14.10 15.27 6.16
CA GLU A 294 -13.05 16.30 6.21
C GLU A 294 -12.01 16.11 5.12
N THR A 295 -11.71 14.87 4.70
CA THR A 295 -10.71 14.58 3.66
C THR A 295 -11.20 14.97 2.26
N MET A 296 -12.52 15.15 2.12
CA MET A 296 -13.16 15.52 0.87
C MET A 296 -13.55 17.00 0.84
N SER A 297 -13.33 17.73 1.94
CA SER A 297 -13.67 19.13 2.02
C SER A 297 -12.58 20.01 1.43
N ALA A 298 -12.93 20.86 0.47
CA ALA A 298 -12.01 21.82 -0.17
C ALA A 298 -11.41 22.83 0.81
N SER A 299 -12.08 23.10 1.95
CA SER A 299 -11.55 23.94 3.02
C SER A 299 -10.54 23.21 3.90
N SER A 300 -10.44 21.89 3.80
CA SER A 300 -9.41 21.13 4.49
C SER A 300 -8.08 21.32 3.76
N GLN A 301 -7.12 21.97 4.40
CA GLN A 301 -5.72 21.87 3.98
C GLN A 301 -5.06 20.59 4.51
N ARG A 302 -5.85 19.66 5.07
CA ARG A 302 -5.36 18.52 5.83
C ARG A 302 -4.96 17.39 4.89
N GLU A 303 -3.80 16.83 5.19
CA GLU A 303 -3.34 15.59 4.60
C GLU A 303 -4.11 14.42 5.20
N TYR A 304 -4.40 13.40 4.41
CA TYR A 304 -4.98 12.16 4.92
C TYR A 304 -4.02 11.54 5.94
N SER A 305 -4.42 11.50 7.20
CA SER A 305 -3.71 10.84 8.29
C SER A 305 -4.25 9.44 8.60
N PHE A 306 -3.51 8.71 9.42
CA PHE A 306 -3.92 7.41 9.98
C PHE A 306 -5.28 7.43 10.71
N GLN A 307 -5.71 8.58 11.23
CA GLN A 307 -7.01 8.67 11.89
C GLN A 307 -8.17 8.43 10.91
N HIS A 308 -7.98 8.79 9.64
CA HIS A 308 -8.99 8.58 8.62
C HIS A 308 -9.11 7.11 8.21
N ASP A 309 -8.03 6.30 8.32
CA ASP A 309 -8.16 4.84 8.21
C ASP A 309 -9.08 4.32 9.32
N MET A 310 -8.94 4.84 10.54
CA MET A 310 -9.75 4.44 11.69
C MET A 310 -11.23 4.79 11.51
N TYR A 311 -11.57 5.87 10.79
CA TYR A 311 -12.96 6.15 10.40
C TYR A 311 -13.55 5.00 9.57
N GLY A 312 -12.83 4.54 8.54
CA GLY A 312 -13.23 3.40 7.71
C GLY A 312 -13.36 2.11 8.52
N VAL A 313 -12.47 1.88 9.50
CA VAL A 313 -12.61 0.76 10.46
C VAL A 313 -13.92 0.86 11.25
N GLY A 314 -14.30 2.04 11.75
CA GLY A 314 -15.54 2.22 12.49
C GLY A 314 -16.77 1.89 11.67
N LEU A 315 -16.81 2.30 10.41
CA LEU A 315 -17.89 1.92 9.50
C LEU A 315 -17.88 0.42 9.22
N MET A 316 -16.71 -0.16 8.94
CA MET A 316 -16.57 -1.60 8.73
C MET A 316 -17.06 -2.41 9.92
N MET A 317 -16.73 -1.99 11.14
CA MET A 317 -17.18 -2.60 12.40
C MET A 317 -18.71 -2.57 12.54
N TRP A 318 -19.33 -1.46 12.16
CA TRP A 318 -20.79 -1.35 12.13
C TRP A 318 -21.38 -2.29 11.07
N GLU A 319 -20.83 -2.30 9.86
CA GLU A 319 -21.31 -3.12 8.74
C GLU A 319 -21.21 -4.62 9.03
N ILE A 320 -20.11 -5.12 9.61
CA ILE A 320 -19.98 -6.55 9.95
C ILE A 320 -20.90 -6.96 11.09
N TRP A 321 -21.26 -6.02 11.98
CA TRP A 321 -22.16 -6.29 13.09
C TRP A 321 -23.61 -6.39 12.64
N THR A 322 -24.06 -5.42 11.83
CA THR A 322 -25.46 -5.31 11.39
C THR A 322 -25.74 -6.12 10.13
N GLY A 323 -24.71 -6.49 9.36
CA GLY A 323 -24.83 -7.08 8.04
C GLY A 323 -25.30 -6.09 6.96
N GLN A 324 -25.45 -4.81 7.30
CA GLN A 324 -25.92 -3.77 6.40
C GLN A 324 -24.75 -2.96 5.86
N LYS A 325 -24.91 -2.32 4.69
CA LYS A 325 -23.94 -1.32 4.21
C LYS A 325 -24.16 0.02 4.90
N ALA A 326 -23.07 0.64 5.34
CA ALA A 326 -23.10 1.92 6.03
C ALA A 326 -23.81 2.97 5.17
N PHE A 327 -24.79 3.66 5.77
CA PHE A 327 -25.60 4.73 5.13
C PHE A 327 -26.41 4.33 3.88
N GLN A 328 -26.42 3.08 3.42
CA GLN A 328 -27.04 2.69 2.15
C GLN A 328 -28.50 3.14 2.04
N GLN A 329 -29.34 2.83 3.02
CA GLN A 329 -30.78 3.19 3.00
C GLN A 329 -31.02 4.71 2.93
N VAL A 330 -30.09 5.48 3.50
CA VAL A 330 -30.21 6.93 3.60
C VAL A 330 -29.72 7.60 2.31
N VAL A 331 -28.64 7.09 1.73
CA VAL A 331 -28.10 7.60 0.46
C VAL A 331 -29.06 7.28 -0.70
N THR A 332 -29.68 6.09 -0.72
CA THR A 332 -30.67 5.73 -1.74
C THR A 332 -32.01 6.47 -1.61
N GLY A 333 -32.35 6.97 -0.40
CA GLY A 333 -33.64 7.62 -0.11
C GLY A 333 -33.62 9.15 -0.15
N LEU A 334 -32.43 9.76 0.07
CA LEU A 334 -32.21 11.20 0.13
C LEU A 334 -30.89 11.51 -0.59
N GLU A 335 -30.89 11.33 -1.90
CA GLU A 335 -29.68 11.47 -2.74
C GLU A 335 -29.04 12.86 -2.61
N PRO A 336 -27.80 12.97 -2.07
CA PRO A 336 -27.04 14.21 -2.13
C PRO A 336 -26.53 14.40 -3.56
N ARG A 337 -27.14 15.31 -4.33
CA ARG A 337 -26.86 15.54 -5.76
C ARG A 337 -25.45 16.03 -6.11
N THR A 338 -24.68 16.48 -5.13
CA THR A 338 -23.33 17.02 -5.34
C THR A 338 -22.37 16.55 -4.26
N LEU A 339 -21.07 16.55 -4.56
CA LEU A 339 -20.00 16.27 -3.59
C LEU A 339 -20.14 17.11 -2.32
N LEU A 340 -20.50 18.40 -2.44
CA LEU A 340 -20.71 19.28 -1.29
C LEU A 340 -21.89 18.83 -0.41
N GLN A 341 -23.00 18.41 -1.02
CA GLN A 341 -24.15 17.88 -0.28
C GLN A 341 -23.80 16.56 0.41
N PHE A 342 -23.01 15.70 -0.25
CA PHE A 342 -22.55 14.44 0.32
C PHE A 342 -21.62 14.66 1.52
N ILE A 343 -20.68 15.61 1.42
CA ILE A 343 -19.82 16.01 2.55
C ILE A 343 -20.65 16.53 3.72
N ARG A 344 -21.65 17.39 3.46
CA ARG A 344 -22.55 17.90 4.50
C ARG A 344 -23.35 16.77 5.14
N PHE A 345 -23.87 15.85 4.34
CA PHE A 345 -24.59 14.67 4.81
C PHE A 345 -23.73 13.85 5.78
N LEU A 346 -22.52 13.47 5.38
CA LEU A 346 -21.60 12.71 6.25
C LEU A 346 -21.23 13.48 7.51
N SER A 347 -21.00 14.80 7.40
CA SER A 347 -20.67 15.66 8.55
C SER A 347 -21.81 15.77 9.57
N MET A 348 -23.06 15.89 9.09
CA MET A 348 -24.26 16.00 9.94
C MET A 348 -24.64 14.67 10.57
N ASN A 349 -24.37 13.56 9.88
CA ASN A 349 -24.72 12.20 10.32
C ASN A 349 -23.54 11.49 11.00
N LYS A 350 -22.47 12.20 11.35
CA LYS A 350 -21.39 11.64 12.16
C LYS A 350 -21.97 11.11 13.48
N ASN A 351 -21.71 9.86 13.80
CA ASN A 351 -22.25 9.11 14.95
C ASN A 351 -23.73 8.67 14.85
N SER A 352 -24.39 8.80 13.70
CA SER A 352 -25.72 8.19 13.52
C SER A 352 -25.63 6.66 13.35
N LEU A 353 -24.50 6.16 12.86
CA LEU A 353 -24.19 4.72 12.82
C LEU A 353 -23.66 4.26 14.16
N ARG A 354 -24.57 3.78 14.99
CA ARG A 354 -24.30 3.14 16.29
C ARG A 354 -25.10 1.85 16.40
N LEU A 355 -24.77 1.02 17.37
CA LEU A 355 -25.57 -0.16 17.68
C LEU A 355 -26.85 0.25 18.42
N GLY A 356 -27.95 -0.45 18.13
CA GLY A 356 -29.27 -0.25 18.73
C GLY A 356 -29.43 -0.98 20.06
N VAL A 357 -30.55 -0.77 20.74
CA VAL A 357 -30.82 -1.46 22.03
C VAL A 357 -31.01 -2.96 21.80
N GLU A 358 -31.66 -3.29 20.69
CA GLU A 358 -31.87 -4.64 20.16
C GLU A 358 -30.57 -5.42 19.87
N ASP A 359 -29.43 -4.72 19.74
CA ASP A 359 -28.12 -5.35 19.57
C ASP A 359 -27.51 -5.88 20.89
N GLY A 360 -28.22 -5.72 22.01
CA GLY A 360 -27.77 -6.17 23.33
C GLY A 360 -26.94 -5.13 24.08
N LEU A 361 -27.23 -3.83 23.89
CA LEU A 361 -26.61 -2.76 24.70
C LEU A 361 -26.84 -3.03 26.19
N GLY A 362 -25.74 -3.05 26.97
CA GLY A 362 -25.71 -3.54 28.35
C GLY A 362 -24.73 -4.70 28.53
N ILE A 363 -24.47 -5.45 27.46
CA ILE A 363 -23.38 -6.42 27.40
C ILE A 363 -22.04 -5.67 27.24
N LEU A 364 -21.06 -5.98 28.10
CA LEU A 364 -19.75 -5.31 28.11
C LEU A 364 -19.07 -5.30 26.74
N ALA A 365 -19.10 -6.42 26.02
CA ALA A 365 -18.46 -6.55 24.72
C ALA A 365 -19.18 -5.75 23.62
N VAL A 366 -20.53 -5.71 23.64
CA VAL A 366 -21.34 -4.88 22.73
C VAL A 366 -21.08 -3.39 23.01
N ASN A 367 -21.00 -3.01 24.29
CA ASN A 367 -20.70 -1.64 24.69
C ASN A 367 -19.29 -1.22 24.23
N ALA A 368 -18.29 -2.10 24.39
CA ALA A 368 -16.94 -1.88 23.89
C ALA A 368 -16.92 -1.71 22.36
N TRP A 369 -17.65 -2.55 21.63
CA TRP A 369 -17.78 -2.46 20.18
C TRP A 369 -18.41 -1.14 19.74
N ASN A 370 -19.51 -0.74 20.39
CA ASN A 370 -20.21 0.51 20.10
C ASN A 370 -19.36 1.75 20.42
N ASP A 371 -18.66 1.75 21.55
CA ASP A 371 -17.72 2.81 21.93
C ASP A 371 -16.59 2.96 20.89
N CYS A 372 -16.04 1.83 20.41
CA CYS A 372 -15.05 1.82 19.35
C CYS A 372 -15.58 2.45 18.05
N ILE A 373 -16.80 2.07 17.61
CA ILE A 373 -17.45 2.65 16.42
C ILE A 373 -17.58 4.17 16.54
N ILE A 374 -18.02 4.68 17.70
CA ILE A 374 -18.18 6.12 17.95
C ILE A 374 -16.82 6.83 17.96
N LYS A 375 -15.83 6.26 18.65
CA LYS A 375 -14.49 6.86 18.72
C LYS A 375 -13.80 6.93 17.36
N CYS A 376 -13.97 5.90 16.53
CA CYS A 376 -13.52 5.86 15.14
C CYS A 376 -14.19 6.95 14.30
N GLN A 377 -15.52 7.11 14.39
CA GLN A 377 -16.25 8.16 13.67
C GLN A 377 -15.83 9.58 14.04
N ASN A 378 -15.35 9.78 15.27
CA ASN A 378 -14.84 11.06 15.76
C ASN A 378 -13.33 11.25 15.60
N LEU A 379 -12.64 10.34 14.89
CA LEU A 379 -11.18 10.38 14.69
C LEU A 379 -10.37 10.43 16.00
N SER A 380 -10.91 9.84 17.06
CA SER A 380 -10.44 10.02 18.45
C SER A 380 -9.72 8.82 19.05
N ILE A 381 -9.44 7.80 18.23
CA ILE A 381 -8.76 6.56 18.65
C ILE A 381 -7.77 6.10 17.58
N ASN A 382 -6.68 5.47 18.00
CA ASN A 382 -5.72 4.81 17.12
C ASN A 382 -5.93 3.28 17.15
N ALA A 383 -5.24 2.55 16.29
CA ALA A 383 -5.40 1.09 16.16
C ALA A 383 -5.03 0.32 17.45
N ALA A 384 -3.93 0.66 18.12
CA ALA A 384 -3.53 0.02 19.38
C ALA A 384 -4.57 0.20 20.50
N ASP A 385 -5.08 1.41 20.70
CA ASP A 385 -6.10 1.71 21.71
C ASP A 385 -7.45 1.04 21.37
N LEU A 386 -7.75 0.90 20.07
CA LEU A 386 -8.93 0.18 19.61
C LEU A 386 -8.85 -1.31 19.98
N LEU A 387 -7.69 -1.95 19.75
CA LEU A 387 -7.46 -3.36 20.15
C LEU A 387 -7.60 -3.55 21.66
N ASN A 388 -7.05 -2.63 22.46
CA ASN A 388 -7.18 -2.67 23.92
C ASN A 388 -8.64 -2.57 24.36
N THR A 389 -9.41 -1.68 23.73
CA THR A 389 -10.84 -1.51 24.04
C THR A 389 -11.66 -2.75 23.67
N LEU A 390 -11.29 -3.44 22.59
CA LEU A 390 -11.95 -4.66 22.11
C LEU A 390 -11.49 -5.95 22.82
N ALA A 391 -10.52 -5.88 23.75
CA ALA A 391 -10.04 -7.06 24.48
C ALA A 391 -11.16 -7.92 25.13
N PRO A 392 -12.26 -7.36 25.67
CA PRO A 392 -13.38 -8.15 26.21
C PRO A 392 -14.06 -9.05 25.16
N CYS A 393 -14.02 -8.67 23.88
CA CYS A 393 -14.62 -9.42 22.77
C CYS A 393 -13.84 -10.68 22.40
N LYS A 394 -12.64 -10.90 22.97
CA LYS A 394 -11.76 -12.04 22.67
C LYS A 394 -12.06 -13.29 23.50
N ASN A 395 -12.76 -13.16 24.62
CA ASN A 395 -13.01 -14.25 25.56
C ASN A 395 -14.51 -14.47 25.80
N SER A 396 -15.38 -13.83 25.03
CA SER A 396 -16.81 -13.80 25.33
C SER A 396 -17.53 -15.03 24.78
N THR A 397 -17.87 -15.98 25.65
CA THR A 397 -18.97 -16.94 25.45
C THR A 397 -20.24 -16.32 26.03
N PHE A 398 -21.18 -15.86 25.21
CA PHE A 398 -22.42 -15.24 25.70
C PHE A 398 -23.58 -16.24 25.76
N ASP A 399 -24.24 -16.27 26.92
CA ASP A 399 -25.54 -16.91 27.14
C ASP A 399 -26.65 -15.91 26.75
N TYR A 400 -27.37 -16.20 25.66
CA TYR A 400 -28.42 -15.35 25.08
C TYR A 400 -29.77 -15.40 25.82
N SER A 401 -29.82 -15.98 27.02
CA SER A 401 -31.07 -16.24 27.76
C SER A 401 -31.92 -15.00 28.11
N HIS A 402 -31.40 -13.78 27.95
CA HIS A 402 -32.15 -12.54 28.25
C HIS A 402 -32.57 -11.69 27.04
N ALA A 403 -32.28 -12.11 25.81
CA ALA A 403 -32.72 -11.43 24.60
C ALA A 403 -33.87 -12.19 23.90
N GLN A 404 -34.96 -12.46 24.62
CA GLN A 404 -36.20 -12.97 24.01
C GLN A 404 -37.12 -11.82 23.55
N ALA A 405 -37.09 -11.58 22.22
CA ALA A 405 -38.20 -11.24 21.30
C ALA A 405 -38.98 -9.89 21.50
N PRO A 406 -39.58 -9.33 20.42
CA PRO A 406 -40.67 -10.00 19.71
C PRO A 406 -40.32 -10.36 18.26
N LEU A 407 -40.64 -11.62 17.92
CA LEU A 407 -41.06 -12.03 16.60
C LEU A 407 -42.12 -11.05 16.08
N TYR A 408 -41.86 -10.39 14.95
CA TYR A 408 -42.94 -9.93 14.10
C TYR A 408 -42.97 -10.72 12.80
N SER A 409 -44.04 -11.50 12.74
CA SER A 409 -44.59 -12.21 11.61
C SER A 409 -45.03 -11.28 10.48
N ARG A 410 -44.73 -11.72 9.26
CA ARG A 410 -45.28 -11.40 7.92
C ARG A 410 -44.39 -10.58 7.01
#